data_AF-A0A0F9C1Y5-F1
#
_entry.id   AF-A0A0F9C1Y5-F1
#
_cell.length_a   1.000
_cell.length_b   1.000
_cell.length_c   1.000
_cell.angle_alpha   90.00
_cell.angle_beta   90.00
_cell.angle_gamma   90.00
#
_symmetry.space_group_name_H-M   'P 1'
#
loop_
_entity.id
_entity.type
_entity.pdbx_description
1 polymer ?
#
loop_
_entity_poly.entity_id
_entity_poly.type
_entity_poly.pdbx_seq_one_letter_code
_entity_poly.pdbx_strand_id
1 'polypeptide(L)' 'MLDKRLNGVGKVTIERGQILCEGFSADDCMCREVAIFAMMWAIDQLWREVQATIDRPGGNGTSVIG' A
#
# COMPACT_ATOMS: atom_id res chain seq x y z
N MET A 1 21.54 -10.12 5.46
CA MET A 1 20.16 -9.75 5.82
C MET A 1 19.30 -10.43 4.77
N LEU A 2 18.59 -11.50 5.14
CA LEU A 2 17.80 -12.30 4.19
C LEU A 2 16.89 -11.39 3.37
N ASP A 3 16.76 -11.69 2.08
CA ASP A 3 16.04 -10.95 1.04
C ASP A 3 14.52 -11.05 1.27
N LYS A 4 14.06 -10.53 2.41
CA LYS A 4 12.69 -10.62 2.87
C LYS A 4 11.81 -9.73 2.00
N ARG A 5 10.89 -10.36 1.27
CA ARG A 5 9.93 -9.71 0.37
C ARG A 5 8.59 -10.43 0.46
N LEU A 6 7.51 -9.69 0.20
CA LEU A 6 6.21 -10.32 0.00
C LEU A 6 6.30 -11.29 -1.19
N ASN A 7 5.76 -12.49 -1.01
CA ASN A 7 5.58 -13.47 -2.08
C ASN A 7 4.11 -13.55 -2.54
N GLY A 8 3.20 -12.91 -1.80
CA GLY A 8 1.79 -12.73 -2.15
C GLY A 8 1.30 -11.37 -1.67
N VAL A 9 0.56 -10.69 -2.55
CA VAL A 9 -0.04 -9.37 -2.28
C VAL A 9 -1.47 -9.56 -1.80
N GLY A 10 -1.85 -8.80 -0.78
CA GLY A 10 -3.18 -8.82 -0.19
C GLY A 10 -3.94 -7.51 -0.35
N LYS A 11 -4.85 -7.25 0.58
CA LYS A 11 -5.66 -6.03 0.65
C LYS A 11 -5.34 -5.26 1.92
N VAL A 12 -5.09 -3.95 1.78
CA VAL A 12 -5.07 -3.02 2.91
C VAL A 12 -6.37 -2.20 2.87
N THR A 13 -7.11 -2.21 3.98
CA THR A 13 -8.32 -1.41 4.17
C THR A 13 -8.05 -0.36 5.23
N ILE A 14 -8.30 0.91 4.91
CA ILE A 14 -8.23 2.02 5.86
C ILE A 14 -9.66 2.54 6.04
N GLU A 15 -10.26 2.26 7.20
CA GLU A 15 -11.64 2.68 7.49
C GLU A 15 -11.75 3.07 8.97
N ARG A 16 -12.46 4.16 9.27
CA ARG A 16 -12.77 4.61 10.65
C ARG A 16 -11.53 4.70 11.57
N GLY A 17 -10.40 5.16 11.03
CA GLY A 17 -9.14 5.27 11.77
C GLY A 17 -8.44 3.94 12.07
N GLN A 18 -8.93 2.83 11.51
CA GLN A 18 -8.33 1.52 11.59
C GLN A 18 -7.65 1.14 10.28
N ILE A 19 -6.60 0.34 10.39
CA ILE A 19 -5.87 -0.23 9.27
C ILE A 19 -5.95 -1.74 9.40
N LEU A 20 -6.51 -2.39 8.40
CA LEU A 20 -6.65 -3.83 8.31
C LEU A 20 -5.86 -4.35 7.11
N CYS A 21 -4.91 -5.26 7.35
CA CYS A 21 -4.11 -5.90 6.31
C CYS A 21 -4.49 -7.39 6.22
N GLU A 22 -4.96 -7.84 5.06
CA GLU A 22 -5.46 -9.20 4.86
C GLU A 22 -4.84 -9.83 3.62
N GLY A 23 -4.56 -11.14 3.65
CA GLY A 23 -4.13 -11.90 2.47
C GLY A 23 -2.67 -11.69 2.02
N PHE A 24 -1.85 -11.00 2.82
CA PHE A 24 -0.42 -10.85 2.55
C PHE A 24 0.36 -12.08 3.02
N SER A 25 1.36 -12.49 2.24
CA SER A 25 2.25 -13.59 2.59
C SER A 25 3.71 -13.25 2.29
N ALA A 26 4.62 -13.79 3.11
CA ALA A 26 6.07 -13.73 2.90
C ALA A 26 6.74 -14.95 3.53
N ASP A 27 7.83 -15.41 2.92
CA ASP A 27 8.64 -16.52 3.44
C ASP A 27 9.64 -16.02 4.49
N ASP A 28 9.91 -16.84 5.50
CA ASP A 28 10.89 -16.56 6.56
C ASP A 28 10.72 -15.19 7.27
N CYS A 29 9.47 -14.72 7.33
CA CYS A 29 9.11 -13.44 7.93
C CYS A 29 8.26 -13.62 9.18
N MET A 30 8.49 -12.75 10.17
CA MET A 30 7.58 -12.58 11.30
C MET A 30 6.30 -11.89 10.83
N CYS A 31 5.16 -12.16 11.49
CA CYS A 31 3.88 -11.50 11.18
C CYS A 31 4.00 -9.96 11.17
N ARG A 32 4.82 -9.40 12.07
CA ARG A 32 5.12 -7.95 12.10
C ARG A 32 5.81 -7.47 10.82
N GLU A 33 6.75 -8.26 10.27
CA GLU A 33 7.45 -7.91 9.03
C GLU A 33 6.48 -7.97 7.84
N VAL A 34 5.60 -8.98 7.79
CA VAL A 34 4.53 -9.06 6.79
C VAL A 34 3.63 -7.82 6.83
N ALA A 35 3.22 -7.38 8.03
CA ALA A 35 2.42 -6.17 8.19
C ALA A 35 3.17 -4.89 7.73
N ILE A 36 4.46 -4.77 8.04
CA ILE A 36 5.29 -3.66 7.57
C ILE A 36 5.36 -3.66 6.04
N PHE A 37 5.63 -4.80 5.42
CA PHE A 37 5.72 -4.89 3.97
C PHE A 37 4.37 -4.64 3.28
N ALA A 38 3.26 -5.10 3.86
CA ALA A 38 1.91 -4.81 3.38
C ALA A 38 1.64 -3.30 3.35
N MET A 39 2.05 -2.58 4.41
CA MET A 39 1.93 -1.12 4.49
C MET A 39 2.82 -0.41 3.49
N MET A 40 4.08 -0.84 3.32
CA MET A 40 4.98 -0.29 2.32
C MET A 40 4.43 -0.45 0.90
N TRP A 41 3.87 -1.62 0.59
CA TRP A 41 3.20 -1.88 -0.69
C TRP A 41 2.00 -0.94 -0.90
N ALA A 42 1.15 -0.75 0.12
CA ALA A 42 -0.01 0.14 0.03
C ALA A 42 0.39 1.60 -0.22
N ILE A 43 1.47 2.07 0.42
CA ILE A 43 2.02 3.42 0.18
C ILE A 43 2.50 3.56 -1.27
N ASP A 44 3.17 2.54 -1.83
CA ASP A 44 3.59 2.55 -3.23
C ASP A 44 2.39 2.61 -4.19
N GLN A 45 1.29 1.91 -3.90
CA GLN A 45 0.07 2.00 -4.71
C GLN A 45 -0.53 3.41 -4.69
N LEU A 46 -0.67 4.01 -3.50
CA LEU A 46 -1.16 5.39 -3.37
C LEU A 46 -0.25 6.38 -4.11
N TRP A 47 1.06 6.19 -4.04
CA TRP A 47 2.00 7.04 -4.75
C TRP A 47 1.84 6.95 -6.27
N ARG A 48 1.59 5.75 -6.81
CA ARG A 48 1.31 5.56 -8.24
C ARG A 48 0.02 6.27 -8.67
N GLU A 49 -1.01 6.26 -7.83
CA GLU A 49 -2.25 7.01 -8.09
C GLU A 49 -2.02 8.52 -8.11
N VAL A 50 -1.21 9.03 -7.17
CA VAL A 50 -0.80 10.44 -7.12
C VAL A 50 -0.01 10.82 -8.37
N GLN A 51 0.98 10.01 -8.76
CA GLN A 51 1.77 10.24 -9.98
C GLN A 51 0.89 10.25 -11.24
N ALA A 52 -0.01 9.27 -11.37
CA ALA A 52 -0.97 9.25 -12.47
C ALA A 52 -1.88 10.50 -12.51
N THR A 53 -2.11 11.14 -11.36
CA THR A 53 -2.87 12.40 -11.27
C THR A 53 -2.02 13.59 -11.70
N ILE A 54 -0.75 13.64 -11.28
CA ILE A 54 0.20 14.70 -11.63
C ILE A 54 0.51 14.68 -13.14
N ASP A 55 0.69 13.50 -13.72
CA ASP A 55 1.09 13.33 -15.13
C ASP A 55 -0.02 13.63 -16.14
N ARG A 56 -1.26 13.85 -15.69
CA ARG A 56 -2.38 14.25 -16.57
C ARG A 56 -2.27 15.74 -16.92
N PRO A 57 -2.06 16.11 -18.21
CA PRO A 57 -1.99 17.50 -18.62
C PRO A 57 -3.39 18.13 -18.58
N GLY A 58 -3.56 19.17 -17.76
CA GLY A 58 -4.82 19.90 -17.57
C GLY A 58 -5.47 19.58 -16.23
N GLY A 59 -4.99 20.24 -15.17
CA GLY A 59 -5.54 20.12 -13.82
C GLY A 59 -7.01 20.46 -13.76
N ASN A 60 -7.82 19.51 -13.31
CA ASN A 60 -9.08 19.71 -12.61
C ASN A 60 -9.44 18.37 -11.96
N GLY A 61 -9.18 18.25 -10.65
CA GLY A 61 -9.56 17.05 -9.92
C GLY A 61 -8.81 16.75 -8.64
N THR A 62 -8.25 17.74 -7.94
CA THR A 62 -8.09 17.61 -6.48
C THR A 62 -9.48 17.62 -5.84
N SER A 63 -10.19 16.50 -5.94
CA SER A 63 -11.07 16.08 -4.86
C SER A 63 -10.17 15.37 -3.87
N VAL A 64 -9.44 16.18 -3.10
CA VAL A 64 -8.94 15.73 -1.81
C VAL A 64 -10.19 15.33 -1.05
N ILE A 65 -10.30 14.03 -0.79
CA ILE A 65 -11.39 13.37 -0.09
C ILE A 65 -11.57 14.11 1.24
N GLY A 66 -12.72 14.79 1.37
CA GLY A 66 -13.28 15.21 2.66
C GLY A 66 -13.97 14.05 3.35
#